data_AF-A0A832AM30-F1
#
_entry.id   AF-A0A832AM30-F1
#
_cell.length_a   1.000
_cell.length_b   1.000
_cell.length_c   1.000
_cell.angle_alpha   90.00
_cell.angle_beta   90.00
_cell.angle_gamma   90.00
#
_symmetry.space_group_name_H-M   'P 1'
#
loop_
_entity.id
_entity.type
_entity.pdbx_description
1 polymer ?
#
loop_
_entity_poly.entity_id
_entity_poly.type
_entity_poly.pdbx_seq_one_letter_code
_entity_poly.pdbx_strand_id
1 'polypeptide(L)'
;SPNAPDAWWHFFLCGILGVLTSVAFVYITQYYTEYRYEPVKRIADASKTGPATNIIAGVGVAFECVWMPTLVMGAALLGSYYLGDSSGLPHAGLFGTAVATMGMLATAAYILAMDTFGPITDNAGGIVEMSQQPEDVRKKTDRLDAVGNTTKALTKGYAVGSAALAAFLLFQAYMDEVAQYAGVRMESVNLANPVVFVGGFFGAALVFLFSAMAIKAVGKAAQAIIEEVRRQYAKLPRVNDIIQFPADFKPDYGSCVDIVTKSALRKMVAPGLLVVLTPVGVGLAFRAFITESNKLISAEAVAGLLMVGTIVGILTALFLNNGGGAWDNAKKFIESGAHGGKYITDSSGKKAKNPTHGAAVVGDTVGDPFKDTAGPSLHVLIKLLSTITLVLAPLFI
;
A
#
# COMPACT_ATOMS: atom_id res chain seq x y z
N SER A 1 -23.02 -25.80 -18.70
CA SER A 1 -23.54 -26.11 -20.06
C SER A 1 -23.83 -27.61 -20.10
N PRO A 2 -24.85 -28.08 -20.83
CA PRO A 2 -25.06 -29.52 -21.06
C PRO A 2 -23.80 -30.24 -21.58
N ASN A 3 -22.90 -29.51 -22.21
CA ASN A 3 -21.65 -30.03 -22.79
C ASN A 3 -20.50 -30.20 -21.78
N ALA A 4 -20.62 -29.69 -20.55
CA ALA A 4 -19.58 -29.80 -19.52
C ALA A 4 -20.22 -29.82 -18.11
N PRO A 5 -20.80 -30.95 -17.68
CA PRO A 5 -21.51 -31.06 -16.40
C PRO A 5 -20.58 -30.92 -15.19
N ASP A 6 -19.30 -31.27 -15.31
CA ASP A 6 -18.31 -31.23 -14.20
C ASP A 6 -17.49 -29.93 -14.15
N ALA A 7 -17.80 -28.95 -15.00
CA ALA A 7 -17.09 -27.67 -15.06
C ALA A 7 -17.20 -26.87 -13.75
N TRP A 8 -18.30 -27.02 -13.00
CA TRP A 8 -18.49 -26.32 -11.72
C TRP A 8 -17.42 -26.70 -10.69
N TRP A 9 -16.93 -27.94 -10.70
CA TRP A 9 -15.90 -28.40 -9.77
C TRP A 9 -14.56 -27.69 -10.01
N HIS A 10 -14.21 -27.47 -11.27
CA HIS A 10 -13.02 -26.73 -11.68
C HIS A 10 -13.06 -25.28 -11.18
N PHE A 11 -14.20 -24.61 -11.36
CA PHE A 11 -14.39 -23.24 -10.86
C PHE A 11 -14.46 -23.18 -9.34
N PHE A 12 -15.05 -24.18 -8.69
CA PHE A 12 -15.03 -24.30 -7.23
C PHE A 12 -13.59 -24.37 -6.69
N LEU A 13 -12.73 -25.19 -7.32
CA LEU A 13 -11.32 -25.25 -6.98
C LEU A 13 -10.57 -23.95 -7.28
N CYS A 14 -10.92 -23.22 -8.35
CA CYS A 14 -10.38 -21.87 -8.59
C CYS A 14 -10.72 -20.91 -7.43
N GLY A 15 -11.96 -20.98 -6.94
CA GLY A 15 -12.41 -20.22 -5.78
C GLY A 15 -11.62 -20.56 -4.50
N ILE A 16 -11.42 -21.86 -4.23
CA ILE A 16 -10.57 -22.33 -3.12
C ILE A 16 -9.15 -21.78 -3.25
N LEU A 17 -8.56 -21.83 -4.45
CA LEU A 17 -7.23 -21.32 -4.71
C LEU A 17 -7.14 -19.80 -4.45
N GLY A 18 -8.21 -19.05 -4.75
CA GLY A 18 -8.36 -17.65 -4.33
C GLY A 18 -8.36 -17.45 -2.81
N VAL A 19 -9.12 -18.27 -2.07
CA VAL A 19 -9.13 -18.23 -0.60
C VAL A 19 -7.76 -18.57 -0.01
N LEU A 20 -7.10 -19.60 -0.53
CA LEU A 20 -5.74 -19.98 -0.11
C LEU A 20 -4.74 -18.86 -0.39
N THR A 21 -4.88 -18.16 -1.51
CA THR A 21 -4.08 -16.99 -1.86
C THR A 21 -4.26 -15.88 -0.82
N SER A 22 -5.50 -15.60 -0.40
CA SER A 22 -5.78 -14.65 0.70
C SER A 22 -5.03 -15.04 1.98
N VAL A 23 -5.09 -16.31 2.37
CA VAL A 23 -4.44 -16.80 3.60
C VAL A 23 -2.92 -16.71 3.49
N ALA A 24 -2.35 -17.09 2.35
CA ALA A 24 -0.90 -16.98 2.12
C ALA A 24 -0.41 -15.52 2.20
N PHE A 25 -1.17 -14.57 1.63
CA PHE A 25 -0.86 -13.14 1.71
C PHE A 25 -0.80 -12.62 3.16
N VAL A 26 -1.75 -13.06 3.99
CA VAL A 26 -1.79 -12.73 5.41
C VAL A 26 -0.51 -13.22 6.11
N TYR A 27 -0.15 -14.50 5.96
CA TYR A 27 1.03 -15.05 6.62
C TYR A 27 2.34 -14.44 6.12
N ILE A 28 2.46 -14.16 4.81
CA ILE A 28 3.65 -13.52 4.25
C ILE A 28 3.80 -12.10 4.81
N THR A 29 2.71 -11.33 4.84
CA THR A 29 2.72 -9.98 5.42
C THR A 29 3.07 -10.03 6.90
N GLN A 30 2.54 -11.00 7.64
CA GLN A 30 2.87 -11.22 9.05
C GLN A 30 4.36 -11.51 9.25
N TYR A 31 4.96 -12.36 8.42
CA TYR A 31 6.39 -12.68 8.49
C TYR A 31 7.29 -11.44 8.33
N TYR A 32 6.96 -10.54 7.40
CA TYR A 32 7.77 -9.36 7.13
C TYR A 32 7.53 -8.18 8.07
N THR A 33 6.35 -8.11 8.70
CA THR A 33 5.95 -6.97 9.51
C THR A 33 5.91 -7.25 11.01
N GLU A 34 5.79 -8.49 11.47
CA GLU A 34 5.65 -8.78 12.90
C GLU A 34 6.99 -8.95 13.62
N TYR A 35 7.11 -8.35 14.81
CA TYR A 35 8.34 -8.35 15.62
C TYR A 35 8.81 -9.73 16.10
N ARG A 36 7.98 -10.77 15.98
CA ARG A 36 8.40 -12.15 16.32
C ARG A 36 9.38 -12.73 15.30
N TYR A 37 9.35 -12.23 14.07
CA TYR A 37 10.12 -12.77 12.95
C TYR A 37 11.43 -12.01 12.73
N GLU A 38 12.33 -12.66 12.00
CA GLU A 38 13.67 -12.17 11.73
C GLU A 38 13.72 -10.80 10.99
N PRO A 39 12.87 -10.51 9.98
CA PRO A 39 12.98 -9.26 9.22
C PRO A 39 12.88 -8.01 10.11
N VAL A 40 11.91 -7.99 11.02
CA VAL A 40 11.72 -6.88 11.95
C VAL A 40 12.81 -6.82 13.02
N LYS A 41 13.23 -7.99 13.52
CA LYS A 41 14.34 -8.08 14.50
C LYS A 41 15.63 -7.52 13.90
N ARG A 42 15.93 -7.80 12.63
CA ARG A 42 17.09 -7.24 11.91
C ARG A 42 17.06 -5.71 11.88
N ILE A 43 15.89 -5.09 11.64
CA ILE A 43 15.72 -3.63 11.68
C ILE A 43 15.93 -3.09 13.09
N ALA A 44 15.36 -3.75 14.10
CA ALA A 44 15.53 -3.37 15.50
C ALA A 44 17.00 -3.48 15.95
N ASP A 45 17.69 -4.56 15.58
CA ASP A 45 19.11 -4.76 15.86
C ASP A 45 19.98 -3.71 15.15
N ALA A 46 19.67 -3.39 13.90
CA ALA A 46 20.35 -2.33 13.15
C ALA A 46 20.17 -0.93 13.76
N SER A 47 19.15 -0.74 14.62
CA SER A 47 18.93 0.52 15.32
C SER A 47 20.01 0.79 16.38
N LYS A 48 20.73 -0.24 16.86
CA LYS A 48 21.82 -0.10 17.84
C LYS A 48 22.98 0.72 17.30
N THR A 49 23.21 0.64 15.99
CA THR A 49 24.29 1.35 15.29
C THR A 49 23.85 2.71 14.74
N GLY A 50 22.56 3.05 14.85
CA GLY A 50 22.03 4.40 14.58
C GLY A 50 20.92 4.46 13.51
N PRO A 51 20.45 5.67 13.15
CA PRO A 51 19.35 5.85 12.21
C PRO A 51 19.67 5.40 10.78
N ALA A 52 20.92 5.58 10.32
CA ALA A 52 21.31 5.25 8.94
C ALA A 52 21.22 3.74 8.69
N THR A 53 21.74 2.92 9.61
CA THR A 53 21.70 1.46 9.54
C THR A 53 20.27 0.93 9.69
N ASN A 54 19.44 1.56 10.53
CA ASN A 54 18.01 1.26 10.62
C ASN A 54 17.29 1.47 9.28
N ILE A 55 17.52 2.60 8.60
CA ILE A 55 16.91 2.89 7.30
C ILE A 55 17.42 1.90 6.24
N ILE A 56 18.73 1.63 6.19
CA ILE A 56 19.30 0.66 5.24
C ILE A 56 18.69 -0.73 5.43
N ALA A 57 18.59 -1.20 6.68
CA ALA A 57 17.98 -2.49 6.99
C ALA A 57 16.50 -2.54 6.60
N GLY A 58 15.74 -1.48 6.90
CA GLY A 58 14.31 -1.43 6.57
C GLY A 58 14.04 -1.35 5.06
N VAL A 59 14.82 -0.57 4.30
CA VAL A 59 14.73 -0.56 2.84
C VAL A 59 15.09 -1.92 2.26
N GLY A 60 16.11 -2.59 2.81
CA GLY A 60 16.47 -3.96 2.42
C GLY A 60 15.31 -4.94 2.60
N VAL A 61 14.67 -4.92 3.77
CA VAL A 61 13.48 -5.75 4.07
C VAL A 61 12.31 -5.38 3.15
N ALA A 62 12.12 -4.09 2.85
CA ALA A 62 11.06 -3.62 1.96
C ALA A 62 11.23 -4.13 0.51
N PHE A 63 12.46 -4.23 0.00
CA PHE A 63 12.71 -4.86 -1.30
C PHE A 63 12.50 -6.38 -1.24
N GLU A 64 12.95 -7.02 -0.16
CA GLU A 64 12.82 -8.47 0.04
C GLU A 64 11.35 -8.91 0.09
N CYS A 65 10.49 -8.15 0.77
CA CYS A 65 9.10 -8.54 1.02
C CYS A 65 8.20 -8.58 -0.22
N VAL A 66 8.66 -8.06 -1.36
CA VAL A 66 7.89 -8.05 -2.62
C VAL A 66 7.95 -9.43 -3.31
N TRP A 67 8.99 -10.21 -3.05
CA TRP A 67 9.26 -11.46 -3.76
C TRP A 67 8.19 -12.53 -3.52
N MET A 68 7.97 -12.90 -2.25
CA MET A 68 7.04 -13.98 -1.89
C MET A 68 5.59 -13.70 -2.29
N PRO A 69 5.02 -12.49 -2.07
CA PRO A 69 3.68 -12.17 -2.58
C PRO A 69 3.57 -12.29 -4.09
N THR A 70 4.62 -11.92 -4.84
CA THR A 70 4.63 -12.01 -6.30
C THR A 70 4.57 -13.45 -6.80
N LEU A 71 5.32 -14.35 -6.16
CA LEU A 71 5.25 -15.78 -6.46
C LEU A 71 3.86 -16.36 -6.19
N VAL A 72 3.26 -16.00 -5.06
CA VAL A 72 1.90 -16.45 -4.70
C VAL A 72 0.86 -15.92 -5.69
N MET A 73 0.94 -14.66 -6.12
CA MET A 73 0.06 -14.11 -7.17
C MET A 73 0.23 -14.82 -8.49
N GLY A 74 1.47 -15.05 -8.93
CA GLY A 74 1.76 -15.78 -10.18
C GLY A 74 1.21 -17.20 -10.15
N ALA A 75 1.42 -17.92 -9.04
CA ALA A 75 0.87 -19.26 -8.84
C ALA A 75 -0.67 -19.24 -8.83
N ALA A 76 -1.28 -18.23 -8.22
CA ALA A 76 -2.74 -18.09 -8.19
C ALA A 76 -3.32 -17.82 -9.58
N LEU A 77 -2.73 -16.89 -10.34
CA LEU A 77 -3.17 -16.54 -11.69
C LEU A 77 -3.02 -17.73 -12.64
N LEU A 78 -1.82 -18.34 -12.71
CA LEU A 78 -1.57 -19.47 -13.60
C LEU A 78 -2.38 -20.70 -13.17
N GLY A 79 -2.41 -21.00 -11.87
CA GLY A 79 -3.16 -22.14 -11.32
C GLY A 79 -4.65 -22.05 -11.61
N SER A 80 -5.26 -20.87 -11.39
CA SER A 80 -6.69 -20.67 -11.71
C SER A 80 -6.96 -20.60 -13.21
N TYR A 81 -6.04 -20.07 -14.02
CA TYR A 81 -6.19 -20.06 -15.47
C TYR A 81 -6.19 -21.47 -16.07
N TYR A 82 -5.18 -22.28 -15.77
CA TYR A 82 -5.09 -23.64 -16.33
C TYR A 82 -6.18 -24.57 -15.79
N LEU A 83 -6.58 -24.39 -14.53
CA LEU A 83 -7.68 -25.15 -13.95
C LEU A 83 -9.04 -24.76 -14.54
N GLY A 84 -9.24 -23.48 -14.86
CA GLY A 84 -10.41 -23.03 -15.60
C GLY A 84 -10.42 -23.58 -17.02
N ASP A 85 -9.28 -23.57 -17.71
CA ASP A 85 -9.14 -24.08 -19.08
C ASP A 85 -9.41 -25.60 -19.16
N SER A 86 -9.01 -26.37 -18.14
CA SER A 86 -9.27 -27.80 -18.08
C SER A 86 -10.76 -28.16 -17.89
N SER A 87 -11.65 -27.18 -17.71
CA SER A 87 -13.10 -27.40 -17.59
C SER A 87 -13.78 -27.82 -18.90
N GLY A 88 -13.09 -27.72 -20.04
CA GLY A 88 -13.62 -28.07 -21.37
C GLY A 88 -14.57 -27.03 -21.98
N LEU A 89 -14.71 -25.86 -21.35
CA LEU A 89 -15.48 -24.72 -21.87
C LEU A 89 -14.55 -23.73 -22.61
N PRO A 90 -14.98 -23.17 -23.75
CA PRO A 90 -14.18 -22.18 -24.47
C PRO A 90 -13.95 -20.93 -23.62
N HIS A 91 -12.71 -20.44 -23.59
CA HIS A 91 -12.28 -19.25 -22.83
C HIS A 91 -12.49 -19.34 -21.30
N ALA A 92 -12.63 -20.55 -20.75
CA ALA A 92 -12.89 -20.76 -19.33
C ALA A 92 -11.68 -20.46 -18.42
N GLY A 93 -10.46 -20.42 -18.95
CA GLY A 93 -9.28 -20.05 -18.17
C GLY A 93 -9.37 -18.62 -17.60
N LEU A 94 -9.80 -17.64 -18.42
CA LEU A 94 -10.00 -16.27 -17.95
C LEU A 94 -11.09 -16.20 -16.87
N PHE A 95 -12.20 -16.93 -17.08
CA PHE A 95 -13.25 -17.03 -16.06
C PHE A 95 -12.75 -17.68 -14.76
N GLY A 96 -11.85 -18.68 -14.85
CA GLY A 96 -11.17 -19.27 -13.68
C GLY A 96 -10.42 -18.23 -12.85
N THR A 97 -9.67 -17.32 -13.49
CA THR A 97 -8.99 -16.21 -12.78
C THR A 97 -9.98 -15.25 -12.12
N ALA A 98 -11.15 -15.04 -12.72
CA ALA A 98 -12.22 -14.23 -12.15
C ALA A 98 -12.81 -14.87 -10.89
N VAL A 99 -13.08 -16.17 -10.94
CA VAL A 99 -13.58 -16.94 -9.79
C VAL A 99 -12.55 -16.99 -8.66
N ALA A 100 -11.25 -17.13 -8.96
CA ALA A 100 -10.20 -17.05 -7.95
C ALA A 100 -10.14 -15.66 -7.30
N THR A 101 -10.31 -14.59 -8.07
CA THR A 101 -10.41 -13.22 -7.53
C THR A 101 -11.60 -13.08 -6.58
N MET A 102 -12.77 -13.61 -6.97
CA MET A 102 -13.96 -13.61 -6.10
C MET A 102 -13.76 -14.48 -4.84
N GLY A 103 -13.07 -15.61 -4.96
CA GLY A 103 -12.69 -16.45 -3.82
C GLY A 103 -11.80 -15.71 -2.83
N MET A 104 -10.80 -14.96 -3.31
CA MET A 104 -9.98 -14.09 -2.46
C MET A 104 -10.84 -13.03 -1.75
N LEU A 105 -11.80 -12.42 -2.47
CA LEU A 105 -12.70 -11.38 -1.94
C LEU A 105 -13.81 -11.91 -1.01
N ALA A 106 -14.08 -13.21 -0.95
CA ALA A 106 -15.12 -13.79 -0.12
C ALA A 106 -14.92 -13.51 1.39
N THR A 107 -13.67 -13.36 1.83
CA THR A 107 -13.32 -13.04 3.23
C THR A 107 -13.21 -11.53 3.50
N ALA A 108 -13.45 -10.67 2.50
CA ALA A 108 -13.21 -9.24 2.59
C ALA A 108 -13.96 -8.56 3.75
N ALA A 109 -15.17 -9.02 4.09
CA ALA A 109 -15.93 -8.48 5.22
C ALA A 109 -15.20 -8.64 6.55
N TYR A 110 -14.59 -9.81 6.79
CA TYR A 110 -13.79 -10.07 7.99
C TYR A 110 -12.49 -9.26 7.98
N ILE A 111 -11.83 -9.15 6.83
CA ILE A 111 -10.62 -8.33 6.68
C ILE A 111 -10.93 -6.86 6.98
N LEU A 112 -11.99 -6.29 6.39
CA LEU A 112 -12.36 -4.90 6.61
C LEU A 112 -12.77 -4.60 8.06
N ALA A 113 -13.44 -5.56 8.73
CA ALA A 113 -13.75 -5.44 10.15
C ALA A 113 -12.46 -5.37 11.01
N MET A 114 -11.46 -6.21 10.69
CA MET A 114 -10.15 -6.17 11.36
C MET A 114 -9.35 -4.90 11.04
N ASP A 115 -9.50 -4.33 9.85
CA ASP A 115 -8.88 -3.05 9.47
C ASP A 115 -9.47 -1.91 10.31
N THR A 116 -10.80 -1.90 10.44
CA THR A 116 -11.53 -0.88 11.22
C THR A 116 -11.27 -0.99 12.72
N PHE A 117 -10.95 -2.19 13.22
CA PHE A 117 -10.59 -2.40 14.62
C PHE A 117 -9.37 -1.58 15.04
N GLY A 118 -8.35 -1.46 14.18
CA GLY A 118 -7.10 -0.78 14.52
C GLY A 118 -7.26 0.72 14.82
N PRO A 119 -7.87 1.54 13.95
CA PRO A 119 -8.13 2.95 14.25
C PRO A 119 -9.03 3.19 15.48
N ILE A 120 -9.96 2.26 15.76
CA ILE A 120 -10.83 2.36 16.95
C ILE A 120 -9.98 2.21 18.22
N THR A 121 -9.09 1.22 18.28
CA THR A 121 -8.27 0.96 19.47
C THR A 121 -7.18 2.01 19.67
N ASP A 122 -6.62 2.54 18.58
CA ASP A 122 -5.68 3.67 18.58
C ASP A 122 -6.32 4.94 19.17
N ASN A 123 -7.51 5.32 18.68
CA ASN A 123 -8.27 6.46 19.22
C ASN A 123 -8.66 6.24 20.69
N ALA A 124 -9.04 5.02 21.07
CA ALA A 124 -9.34 4.69 22.47
C ALA A 124 -8.10 4.90 23.37
N GLY A 125 -6.92 4.46 22.93
CA GLY A 125 -5.65 4.70 23.62
C GLY A 125 -5.33 6.19 23.75
N GLY A 126 -5.53 6.97 22.68
CA GLY A 126 -5.40 8.43 22.70
C GLY A 126 -6.32 9.10 23.73
N ILE A 127 -7.60 8.71 23.78
CA ILE A 127 -8.58 9.23 24.75
C ILE A 127 -8.17 8.87 26.18
N VAL A 128 -7.74 7.64 26.42
CA VAL A 128 -7.26 7.16 27.74
C VAL A 128 -6.06 7.99 28.22
N GLU A 129 -5.11 8.31 27.34
CA GLU A 129 -3.98 9.19 27.66
C GLU A 129 -4.43 10.61 28.00
N MET A 130 -5.23 11.21 27.11
CA MET A 130 -5.65 12.60 27.22
C MET A 130 -6.57 12.84 28.42
N SER A 131 -7.30 11.82 28.87
CA SER A 131 -8.17 11.86 30.05
C SER A 131 -7.48 11.39 31.34
N GLN A 132 -6.16 11.12 31.31
CA GLN A 132 -5.36 10.72 32.47
C GLN A 132 -5.95 9.52 33.24
N GLN A 133 -6.48 8.54 32.50
CA GLN A 133 -7.06 7.35 33.10
C GLN A 133 -5.99 6.47 33.79
N PRO A 134 -6.39 5.60 34.72
CA PRO A 134 -5.48 4.68 35.39
C PRO A 134 -4.62 3.85 34.42
N GLU A 135 -3.38 3.56 34.84
CA GLU A 135 -2.38 2.88 34.01
C GLU A 135 -2.81 1.45 33.60
N ASP A 136 -3.68 0.80 34.36
CA ASP A 136 -4.23 -0.52 34.00
C ASP A 136 -5.16 -0.45 32.77
N VAL A 137 -5.91 0.65 32.61
CA VAL A 137 -6.73 0.91 31.42
C VAL A 137 -5.82 1.15 30.22
N ARG A 138 -4.73 1.92 30.40
CA ARG A 138 -3.72 2.16 29.36
C ARG A 138 -3.06 0.86 28.90
N LYS A 139 -2.69 -0.02 29.83
CA LYS A 139 -2.12 -1.34 29.52
C LYS A 139 -3.07 -2.21 28.71
N LYS A 140 -4.39 -2.11 28.95
CA LYS A 140 -5.40 -2.82 28.14
C LYS A 140 -5.49 -2.23 26.73
N THR A 141 -5.57 -0.91 26.60
CA THR A 141 -5.64 -0.26 25.28
C THR A 141 -4.37 -0.45 24.46
N ASP A 142 -3.18 -0.42 25.07
CA ASP A 142 -1.91 -0.65 24.37
C ASP A 142 -1.82 -2.07 23.79
N ARG A 143 -2.36 -3.07 24.50
CA ARG A 143 -2.48 -4.45 23.96
C ARG A 143 -3.43 -4.51 22.77
N LEU A 144 -4.54 -3.78 22.82
CA LEU A 144 -5.52 -3.73 21.72
C LEU A 144 -4.97 -2.97 20.51
N ASP A 145 -4.20 -1.89 20.72
CA ASP A 145 -3.51 -1.15 19.66
C ASP A 145 -2.42 -2.03 19.00
N ALA A 146 -1.64 -2.79 19.77
CA ALA A 146 -0.67 -3.74 19.21
C ALA A 146 -1.32 -4.77 18.26
N VAL A 147 -2.48 -5.32 18.64
CA VAL A 147 -3.28 -6.18 17.76
C VAL A 147 -3.78 -5.40 16.54
N GLY A 148 -4.31 -4.20 16.76
CA GLY A 148 -4.81 -3.31 15.70
C GLY A 148 -3.77 -2.95 14.64
N ASN A 149 -2.51 -2.78 15.03
CA ASN A 149 -1.43 -2.48 14.08
C ASN A 149 -1.02 -3.71 13.26
N THR A 150 -1.09 -4.90 13.88
CA THR A 150 -0.90 -6.15 13.15
C THR A 150 -2.04 -6.36 12.15
N THR A 151 -3.29 -6.13 12.54
CA THR A 151 -4.43 -6.25 11.63
C THR A 151 -4.37 -5.22 10.50
N LYS A 152 -4.04 -3.95 10.78
CA LYS A 152 -3.81 -2.90 9.76
C LYS A 152 -2.75 -3.30 8.73
N ALA A 153 -1.68 -3.99 9.14
CA ALA A 153 -0.66 -4.45 8.20
C ALA A 153 -1.20 -5.56 7.28
N LEU A 154 -1.87 -6.56 7.88
CA LEU A 154 -2.46 -7.69 7.14
C LEU A 154 -3.50 -7.23 6.10
N THR A 155 -4.34 -6.27 6.46
CA THR A 155 -5.41 -5.74 5.61
C THR A 155 -4.84 -4.96 4.43
N LYS A 156 -3.78 -4.17 4.64
CA LYS A 156 -3.04 -3.48 3.56
C LYS A 156 -2.43 -4.47 2.58
N GLY A 157 -1.79 -5.54 3.07
CA GLY A 157 -1.24 -6.61 2.22
C GLY A 157 -2.32 -7.31 1.39
N TYR A 158 -3.44 -7.65 2.02
CA TYR A 158 -4.60 -8.25 1.35
C TYR A 158 -5.21 -7.33 0.27
N ALA A 159 -5.38 -6.04 0.58
CA ALA A 159 -5.92 -5.06 -0.38
C ALA A 159 -5.07 -5.01 -1.66
N VAL A 160 -3.74 -4.99 -1.52
CA VAL A 160 -2.82 -5.00 -2.67
C VAL A 160 -2.93 -6.30 -3.47
N GLY A 161 -2.93 -7.47 -2.81
CA GLY A 161 -3.05 -8.76 -3.50
C GLY A 161 -4.38 -8.93 -4.22
N SER A 162 -5.50 -8.50 -3.62
CA SER A 162 -6.82 -8.57 -4.26
C SER A 162 -6.92 -7.66 -5.48
N ALA A 163 -6.30 -6.48 -5.44
CA ALA A 163 -6.24 -5.61 -6.59
C ALA A 163 -5.37 -6.15 -7.72
N ALA A 164 -4.31 -6.90 -7.39
CA ALA A 164 -3.48 -7.53 -8.42
C ALA A 164 -4.26 -8.53 -9.27
N LEU A 165 -5.03 -9.41 -8.61
CA LEU A 165 -5.89 -10.36 -9.32
C LEU A 165 -7.01 -9.64 -10.09
N ALA A 166 -7.65 -8.64 -9.48
CA ALA A 166 -8.69 -7.85 -10.13
C ALA A 166 -8.17 -7.05 -11.34
N ALA A 167 -6.93 -6.55 -11.28
CA ALA A 167 -6.38 -5.73 -12.36
C ALA A 167 -6.17 -6.52 -13.65
N PHE A 168 -5.84 -7.82 -13.57
CA PHE A 168 -5.80 -8.69 -14.75
C PHE A 168 -7.17 -8.82 -15.40
N LEU A 169 -8.25 -8.97 -14.62
CA LEU A 169 -9.62 -9.01 -15.12
C LEU A 169 -10.03 -7.69 -15.78
N LEU A 170 -9.70 -6.57 -15.15
CA LEU A 170 -10.04 -5.25 -15.68
C LEU A 170 -9.25 -4.94 -16.97
N PHE A 171 -8.03 -5.46 -17.10
CA PHE A 171 -7.26 -5.39 -18.34
C PHE A 171 -7.94 -6.16 -19.48
N GLN A 172 -8.43 -7.38 -19.21
CA GLN A 172 -9.20 -8.14 -20.20
C GLN A 172 -10.50 -7.42 -20.58
N ALA A 173 -11.22 -6.88 -19.59
CA ALA A 173 -12.41 -6.06 -19.83
C ALA A 173 -12.11 -4.85 -20.73
N TYR A 174 -10.95 -4.21 -20.56
CA TYR A 174 -10.52 -3.12 -21.44
C TYR A 174 -10.30 -3.59 -22.90
N MET A 175 -9.64 -4.73 -23.10
CA MET A 175 -9.45 -5.28 -24.45
C MET A 175 -10.79 -5.63 -25.12
N ASP A 176 -11.73 -6.21 -24.37
CA ASP A 176 -13.07 -6.53 -24.84
C ASP A 176 -13.87 -5.27 -25.22
N GLU A 177 -13.80 -4.22 -24.40
CA GLU A 177 -14.48 -2.94 -24.67
C GLU A 177 -13.91 -2.25 -25.91
N VAL A 178 -12.58 -2.22 -26.06
CA VAL A 178 -11.93 -1.69 -27.28
C VAL A 178 -12.36 -2.48 -28.51
N ALA A 179 -12.42 -3.81 -28.41
CA ALA A 179 -12.86 -4.66 -29.51
C ALA A 179 -14.32 -4.38 -29.92
N GLN A 180 -15.19 -4.13 -28.93
CA GLN A 180 -16.60 -3.82 -29.17
C GLN A 180 -16.79 -2.49 -29.91
N TYR A 181 -16.05 -1.43 -29.54
CA TYR A 181 -16.17 -0.13 -30.21
C TYR A 181 -15.42 -0.05 -31.54
N ALA A 182 -14.26 -0.69 -31.66
CA ALA A 182 -13.47 -0.66 -32.89
C ALA A 182 -14.00 -1.61 -33.98
N GLY A 183 -14.82 -2.61 -33.60
CA GLY A 183 -15.26 -3.68 -34.50
C GLY A 183 -14.14 -4.64 -34.91
N VAL A 184 -12.96 -4.52 -34.31
CA VAL A 184 -11.78 -5.37 -34.56
C VAL A 184 -11.24 -5.83 -33.22
N ARG A 185 -10.99 -7.14 -33.08
CA ARG A 185 -10.45 -7.70 -31.85
C ARG A 185 -8.98 -7.33 -31.66
N MET A 186 -8.65 -6.81 -30.48
CA MET A 186 -7.28 -6.71 -29.99
C MET A 186 -6.90 -8.08 -29.43
N GLU A 187 -6.22 -8.92 -30.22
CA GLU A 187 -5.87 -10.28 -29.78
C GLU A 187 -4.66 -10.31 -28.84
N SER A 188 -3.76 -9.34 -28.96
CA SER A 188 -2.55 -9.26 -28.15
C SER A 188 -2.09 -7.82 -27.96
N VAL A 189 -1.39 -7.57 -26.85
CA VAL A 189 -0.69 -6.32 -26.60
C VAL A 189 0.80 -6.57 -26.82
N ASN A 190 1.32 -6.12 -27.97
CA ASN A 190 2.69 -6.39 -28.36
C ASN A 190 3.67 -5.37 -27.76
N LEU A 191 4.27 -5.71 -26.62
CA LEU A 191 5.31 -4.90 -25.96
C LEU A 191 6.61 -4.75 -26.78
N ALA A 192 6.81 -5.53 -27.85
CA ALA A 192 7.93 -5.32 -28.76
C ALA A 192 7.71 -4.12 -29.70
N ASN A 193 6.49 -3.61 -29.80
CA ASN A 193 6.21 -2.38 -30.52
C ASN A 193 6.69 -1.17 -29.69
N PRO A 194 7.54 -0.29 -30.24
CA PRO A 194 8.04 0.89 -29.50
C PRO A 194 6.94 1.79 -28.94
N VAL A 195 5.82 1.96 -29.65
CA VAL A 195 4.71 2.82 -29.20
C VAL A 195 4.05 2.22 -27.95
N VAL A 196 3.81 0.91 -27.95
CA VAL A 196 3.24 0.19 -26.80
C VAL A 196 4.22 0.15 -25.63
N PHE A 197 5.50 -0.08 -25.92
CA PHE A 197 6.56 -0.07 -24.91
C PHE A 197 6.66 1.29 -24.20
N VAL A 198 6.63 2.40 -24.96
CA VAL A 198 6.66 3.76 -24.39
C VAL A 198 5.40 4.03 -23.56
N GLY A 199 4.23 3.57 -24.00
CA GLY A 199 3.00 3.61 -23.18
C GLY A 199 3.19 2.90 -21.83
N GLY A 200 3.74 1.69 -21.86
CA GLY A 200 4.10 0.94 -20.64
C GLY A 200 5.12 1.67 -19.76
N PHE A 201 6.13 2.30 -20.36
CA PHE A 201 7.13 3.09 -19.64
C PHE A 201 6.51 4.28 -18.90
N PHE A 202 5.56 4.98 -19.53
CA PHE A 202 4.79 6.03 -18.87
C PHE A 202 3.92 5.48 -17.72
N GLY A 203 3.36 4.28 -17.89
CA GLY A 203 2.66 3.57 -16.81
C GLY A 203 3.55 3.32 -15.58
N ALA A 204 4.77 2.82 -15.79
CA ALA A 204 5.74 2.64 -14.71
C ALA A 204 6.13 3.99 -14.07
N ALA A 205 6.46 4.99 -14.89
CA ALA A 205 6.88 6.31 -14.40
C ALA A 205 5.76 7.01 -13.60
N LEU A 206 4.50 6.83 -13.99
CA LEU A 206 3.33 7.35 -13.28
C LEU A 206 3.30 6.90 -11.81
N VAL A 207 3.56 5.61 -11.55
CA VAL A 207 3.57 5.05 -10.19
C VAL A 207 4.63 5.73 -9.31
N PHE A 208 5.85 5.89 -9.83
CA PHE A 208 6.94 6.54 -9.11
C PHE A 208 6.66 8.03 -8.89
N LEU A 209 6.16 8.73 -9.91
CA LEU A 209 5.85 10.16 -9.81
C LEU A 209 4.72 10.40 -8.80
N PHE A 210 3.66 9.59 -8.84
CA PHE A 210 2.57 9.64 -7.87
C PHE A 210 3.09 9.43 -6.44
N SER A 211 3.90 8.40 -6.23
CA SER A 211 4.48 8.09 -4.91
C SER A 211 5.35 9.24 -4.40
N ALA A 212 6.20 9.81 -5.26
CA ALA A 212 7.03 10.95 -4.91
C ALA A 212 6.20 12.19 -4.54
N MET A 213 5.12 12.48 -5.27
CA MET A 213 4.23 13.58 -4.94
C MET A 213 3.51 13.39 -3.61
N ALA A 214 3.02 12.17 -3.34
CA ALA A 214 2.39 11.82 -2.08
C ALA A 214 3.35 11.97 -0.89
N ILE A 215 4.56 11.39 -0.97
CA ILE A 215 5.57 11.47 0.09
C ILE A 215 6.00 12.92 0.33
N LYS A 216 6.23 13.69 -0.74
CA LYS A 216 6.63 15.11 -0.65
C LYS A 216 5.51 15.98 -0.05
N ALA A 217 4.25 15.66 -0.30
CA ALA A 217 3.12 16.34 0.29
C ALA A 217 3.10 16.16 1.82
N VAL A 218 3.26 14.92 2.29
CA VAL A 218 3.33 14.61 3.73
C VAL A 218 4.55 15.27 4.36
N GLY A 219 5.73 15.19 3.75
CA GLY A 219 6.95 15.82 4.29
C GLY A 219 6.80 17.33 4.51
N LYS A 220 6.18 18.04 3.56
CA LYS A 220 5.89 19.48 3.71
C LYS A 220 4.88 19.76 4.82
N ALA A 221 3.83 18.95 4.93
CA ALA A 221 2.83 19.11 6.00
C ALA A 221 3.44 18.84 7.37
N ALA A 222 4.25 17.79 7.50
CA ALA A 222 4.96 17.44 8.73
C ALA A 222 5.92 18.54 9.18
N GLN A 223 6.68 19.14 8.25
CA GLN A 223 7.56 20.28 8.55
C GLN A 223 6.77 21.47 9.12
N ALA A 224 5.65 21.84 8.50
CA ALA A 224 4.79 22.92 8.98
C ALA A 224 4.22 22.63 10.39
N ILE A 225 3.84 21.38 10.67
CA ILE A 225 3.39 20.98 12.01
C ILE A 225 4.53 21.04 13.04
N ILE A 226 5.73 20.60 12.68
CA ILE A 226 6.90 20.70 13.58
C ILE A 226 7.20 22.16 13.91
N GLU A 227 7.15 23.06 12.91
CA GLU A 227 7.35 24.50 13.12
C GLU A 227 6.26 25.09 14.02
N GLU A 228 4.99 24.72 13.82
CA GLU A 228 3.89 25.20 14.64
C GLU A 228 3.97 24.68 16.09
N VAL A 229 4.23 23.39 16.29
CA VAL A 229 4.43 22.82 17.63
C VAL A 229 5.62 23.48 18.33
N ARG A 230 6.72 23.72 17.60
CA ARG A 230 7.87 24.48 18.13
C ARG A 230 7.50 25.91 18.47
N ARG A 231 6.67 26.59 17.67
CA ARG A 231 6.19 27.96 17.94
C ARG A 231 5.35 28.01 19.22
N GLN A 232 4.44 27.06 19.42
CA GLN A 232 3.62 26.98 20.63
C GLN A 232 4.47 26.71 21.87
N TYR A 233 5.47 25.83 21.78
CA TYR A 233 6.30 25.45 22.92
C TYR A 233 7.55 26.31 23.11
N ALA A 234 7.84 27.25 22.20
CA ALA A 234 9.05 28.08 22.25
C ALA A 234 9.17 28.90 23.54
N LYS A 235 8.03 29.32 24.10
CA LYS A 235 7.97 30.16 25.30
C LYS A 235 7.89 29.37 26.61
N LEU A 236 7.84 28.03 26.54
CA LEU A 236 7.71 27.19 27.73
C LEU A 236 9.07 26.95 28.40
N PRO A 237 9.13 26.94 29.75
CA PRO A 237 10.36 26.67 30.47
C PRO A 237 10.87 25.25 30.19
N ARG A 238 12.19 25.05 30.19
CA ARG A 238 12.84 23.76 29.98
C ARG A 238 13.75 23.40 31.14
N VAL A 239 13.70 22.14 31.57
CA VAL A 239 14.62 21.57 32.57
C VAL A 239 15.23 20.31 31.96
N ASN A 240 16.56 20.26 31.79
CA ASN A 240 17.27 19.15 31.12
C ASN A 240 16.70 18.77 29.74
N ASP A 241 16.45 19.75 28.87
CA ASP A 241 15.81 19.58 27.56
C ASP A 241 14.38 18.99 27.58
N ILE A 242 13.75 18.90 28.76
CA ILE A 242 12.35 18.50 28.92
C ILE A 242 11.51 19.77 29.10
N ILE A 243 10.54 19.94 28.20
CA ILE A 243 9.55 21.03 28.24
C ILE A 243 8.70 20.86 29.50
N GLN A 244 8.62 21.93 30.30
CA GLN A 244 7.77 21.99 31.47
C GLN A 244 6.43 22.61 31.06
N PHE A 245 5.36 21.85 31.21
CA PHE A 245 4.00 22.30 30.90
C PHE A 245 3.33 22.86 32.17
N PRO A 246 2.91 24.14 32.17
CA PRO A 246 2.06 24.69 33.24
C PRO A 246 0.77 23.87 33.38
N ALA A 247 0.23 23.76 34.61
CA ALA A 247 -0.96 22.96 34.88
C ALA A 247 -2.22 23.45 34.14
N ASP A 248 -2.26 24.73 33.78
CA ASP A 248 -3.33 25.40 33.02
C ASP A 248 -3.01 25.54 31.51
N PHE A 249 -1.85 25.05 31.06
CA PHE A 249 -1.45 25.16 29.66
C PHE A 249 -2.35 24.31 28.76
N LYS A 250 -3.07 24.98 27.87
CA LYS A 250 -3.85 24.34 26.81
C LYS A 250 -3.16 24.58 25.46
N PRO A 251 -2.68 23.53 24.78
CA PRO A 251 -2.16 23.64 23.44
C PRO A 251 -3.23 24.19 22.48
N ASP A 252 -2.80 24.93 21.46
CA ASP A 252 -3.68 25.34 20.38
C ASP A 252 -3.78 24.20 19.34
N TYR A 253 -4.75 23.32 19.58
CA TYR A 253 -5.06 22.23 18.66
C TYR A 253 -5.62 22.74 17.32
N GLY A 254 -6.34 23.87 17.33
CA GLY A 254 -7.01 24.41 16.15
C GLY A 254 -6.03 24.79 15.05
N SER A 255 -4.91 25.43 15.43
CA SER A 255 -3.83 25.76 14.47
C SER A 255 -3.22 24.52 13.81
N CYS A 256 -2.95 23.46 14.58
CA CYS A 256 -2.42 22.21 14.02
C CYS A 256 -3.42 21.55 13.06
N VAL A 257 -4.70 21.51 13.43
CA VAL A 257 -5.78 20.98 12.57
C VAL A 257 -5.91 21.78 11.28
N ASP A 258 -5.94 23.11 11.35
CA ASP A 258 -6.06 23.98 10.17
C ASP A 258 -4.89 23.80 9.18
N ILE A 259 -3.66 23.66 9.69
CA ILE A 259 -2.47 23.40 8.87
C ILE A 259 -2.60 22.07 8.12
N VAL A 260 -2.93 20.96 8.81
CA VAL A 260 -3.06 19.66 8.15
C VAL A 260 -4.23 19.66 7.15
N THR A 261 -5.37 20.27 7.49
CA THR A 261 -6.55 20.33 6.63
C THR A 261 -6.28 21.11 5.35
N LYS A 262 -5.73 22.33 5.45
CA LYS A 262 -5.39 23.14 4.27
C LYS A 262 -4.34 22.47 3.40
N SER A 263 -3.35 21.82 4.01
CA SER A 263 -2.32 21.09 3.27
C SER A 263 -2.91 19.90 2.54
N ALA A 264 -3.69 19.05 3.21
CA ALA A 264 -4.32 17.87 2.62
C ALA A 264 -5.19 18.24 1.41
N LEU A 265 -6.10 19.21 1.58
CA LEU A 265 -7.02 19.64 0.52
C LEU A 265 -6.30 20.19 -0.71
N ARG A 266 -5.21 20.97 -0.54
CA ARG A 266 -4.45 21.51 -1.67
C ARG A 266 -3.54 20.48 -2.31
N LYS A 267 -2.94 19.58 -1.52
CA LYS A 267 -1.92 18.65 -2.00
C LYS A 267 -2.50 17.37 -2.62
N MET A 268 -3.76 17.01 -2.35
CA MET A 268 -4.42 15.86 -2.97
C MET A 268 -4.80 16.09 -4.45
N VAL A 269 -4.97 17.35 -4.87
CA VAL A 269 -5.45 17.67 -6.24
C VAL A 269 -4.46 17.24 -7.31
N ALA A 270 -3.17 17.56 -7.14
CA ALA A 270 -2.17 17.30 -8.17
C ALA A 270 -1.93 15.79 -8.43
N PRO A 271 -1.77 14.93 -7.40
CA PRO A 271 -1.71 13.48 -7.61
C PRO A 271 -2.98 12.92 -8.25
N GLY A 272 -4.16 13.41 -7.86
CA GLY A 272 -5.43 12.98 -8.47
C GLY A 272 -5.54 13.33 -9.95
N LEU A 273 -5.20 14.57 -10.31
CA LEU A 273 -5.16 15.01 -11.71
C LEU A 273 -4.15 14.21 -12.53
N LEU A 274 -2.97 13.91 -11.97
CA LEU A 274 -1.96 13.11 -12.65
C LEU A 274 -2.53 11.75 -13.09
N VAL A 275 -3.21 11.03 -12.20
CA VAL A 275 -3.78 9.70 -12.49
C VAL A 275 -4.84 9.76 -13.60
N VAL A 276 -5.65 10.82 -13.64
CA VAL A 276 -6.71 10.99 -14.66
C VAL A 276 -6.13 11.45 -15.99
N LEU A 277 -5.22 12.41 -15.98
CA LEU A 277 -4.69 13.04 -17.19
C LEU A 277 -3.69 12.15 -17.91
N THR A 278 -2.96 11.27 -17.22
CA THR A 278 -1.92 10.45 -17.86
C THR A 278 -2.48 9.47 -18.89
N PRO A 279 -3.50 8.64 -18.62
CA PRO A 279 -4.11 7.77 -19.64
C PRO A 279 -4.72 8.55 -20.80
N VAL A 280 -5.37 9.68 -20.51
CA VAL A 280 -5.96 10.57 -21.53
C VAL A 280 -4.88 11.16 -22.43
N GLY A 281 -3.80 11.66 -21.83
CA GLY A 281 -2.68 12.25 -22.55
C GLY A 281 -1.96 11.24 -23.42
N VAL A 282 -1.71 10.03 -22.90
CA VAL A 282 -1.08 8.94 -23.67
C VAL A 282 -1.99 8.52 -24.82
N GLY A 283 -3.28 8.24 -24.56
CA GLY A 283 -4.22 7.86 -25.62
C GLY A 283 -4.35 8.92 -26.71
N LEU A 284 -4.56 10.19 -26.34
CA LEU A 284 -4.73 11.26 -27.34
C LEU A 284 -3.45 11.58 -28.11
N ALA A 285 -2.30 11.64 -27.44
CA ALA A 285 -1.04 11.92 -28.11
C ALA A 285 -0.62 10.77 -29.04
N PHE A 286 -0.92 9.52 -28.65
CA PHE A 286 -0.46 8.35 -29.39
C PHE A 286 -1.34 8.03 -30.59
N ARG A 287 -2.50 8.70 -30.73
CA ARG A 287 -3.26 8.75 -31.99
C ARG A 287 -2.43 9.26 -33.16
N ALA A 288 -1.42 10.11 -32.92
CA ALA A 288 -0.52 10.57 -33.97
C ALA A 288 0.29 9.44 -34.65
N PHE A 289 0.39 8.27 -34.01
CA PHE A 289 1.09 7.10 -34.56
C PHE A 289 0.15 6.09 -35.22
N ILE A 290 -1.16 6.38 -35.30
CA ILE A 290 -2.13 5.53 -36.00
C ILE A 290 -1.74 5.45 -37.48
N THR A 291 -1.58 4.22 -37.95
CA THR A 291 -1.26 3.90 -39.35
C THR A 291 -2.36 3.01 -39.92
N GLU A 292 -2.56 2.99 -41.24
CA GLU A 292 -3.56 2.12 -41.87
C GLU A 292 -3.39 0.63 -41.51
N SER A 293 -2.16 0.20 -41.26
CA SER A 293 -1.80 -1.16 -40.85
C SER A 293 -2.05 -1.46 -39.37
N ASN A 294 -2.11 -0.46 -38.49
CA ASN A 294 -2.42 -0.64 -37.07
C ASN A 294 -3.27 0.53 -36.56
N LYS A 295 -4.59 0.38 -36.70
CA LYS A 295 -5.58 1.35 -36.24
C LYS A 295 -5.70 1.40 -34.71
N LEU A 296 -5.31 0.33 -34.01
CA LEU A 296 -5.48 0.19 -32.57
C LEU A 296 -4.23 0.57 -31.77
N ILE A 297 -3.16 1.05 -32.41
CA ILE A 297 -1.87 1.28 -31.75
C ILE A 297 -1.95 2.22 -30.54
N SER A 298 -2.84 3.21 -30.60
CA SER A 298 -3.11 4.13 -29.49
C SER A 298 -3.77 3.39 -28.31
N ALA A 299 -4.82 2.61 -28.58
CA ALA A 299 -5.48 1.79 -27.58
C ALA A 299 -4.57 0.70 -27.01
N GLU A 300 -3.69 0.09 -27.84
CA GLU A 300 -2.66 -0.86 -27.41
C GLU A 300 -1.62 -0.18 -26.50
N ALA A 301 -1.24 1.07 -26.78
CA ALA A 301 -0.32 1.81 -25.92
C ALA A 301 -0.92 2.14 -24.55
N VAL A 302 -2.21 2.49 -24.51
CA VAL A 302 -2.95 2.62 -23.24
C VAL A 302 -3.07 1.27 -22.52
N ALA A 303 -3.23 0.16 -23.27
CA ALA A 303 -3.20 -1.19 -22.72
C ALA A 303 -1.83 -1.50 -22.07
N GLY A 304 -0.73 -1.13 -22.74
CA GLY A 304 0.63 -1.24 -22.22
C GLY A 304 0.84 -0.42 -20.96
N LEU A 305 0.36 0.83 -20.95
CA LEU A 305 0.34 1.70 -19.77
C LEU A 305 -0.39 1.06 -18.60
N LEU A 306 -1.58 0.51 -18.86
CA LEU A 306 -2.41 -0.15 -17.87
C LEU A 306 -1.71 -1.37 -17.28
N MET A 307 -1.19 -2.28 -18.10
CA MET A 307 -0.51 -3.49 -17.63
C MET A 307 0.76 -3.17 -16.84
N VAL A 308 1.68 -2.41 -17.42
CA VAL A 308 2.98 -2.14 -16.80
C VAL A 308 2.81 -1.26 -15.57
N GLY A 309 1.95 -0.25 -15.64
CA GLY A 309 1.60 0.59 -14.50
C GLY A 309 0.97 -0.19 -13.36
N THR A 310 0.10 -1.17 -13.68
CA THR A 310 -0.46 -2.10 -12.68
C THR A 310 0.63 -2.92 -12.00
N ILE A 311 1.50 -3.59 -12.77
CA ILE A 311 2.56 -4.44 -12.23
C ILE A 311 3.48 -3.63 -11.32
N VAL A 312 4.00 -2.50 -11.81
CA VAL A 312 4.90 -1.64 -11.01
C VAL A 312 4.16 -1.05 -9.81
N GLY A 313 2.88 -0.72 -9.96
CA GLY A 313 2.00 -0.23 -8.89
C GLY A 313 1.90 -1.22 -7.75
N ILE A 314 1.63 -2.50 -8.04
CA ILE A 314 1.50 -3.57 -7.04
C ILE A 314 2.83 -3.76 -6.30
N LEU A 315 3.94 -3.89 -7.03
CA LEU A 315 5.26 -4.10 -6.45
C LEU A 315 5.67 -2.93 -5.54
N THR A 316 5.42 -1.69 -5.99
CA THR A 316 5.72 -0.48 -5.22
C THR A 316 4.79 -0.34 -4.01
N ALA A 317 3.52 -0.70 -4.14
CA ALA A 317 2.58 -0.69 -3.01
C ALA A 317 3.00 -1.67 -1.91
N LEU A 318 3.42 -2.90 -2.28
CA LEU A 318 3.95 -3.88 -1.34
C LEU A 318 5.21 -3.36 -0.64
N PHE A 319 6.15 -2.82 -1.40
CA PHE A 319 7.39 -2.22 -0.87
C PHE A 319 7.08 -1.15 0.18
N LEU A 320 6.20 -0.19 -0.14
CA LEU A 320 5.89 0.93 0.74
C LEU A 320 5.10 0.50 1.98
N ASN A 321 4.08 -0.36 1.81
CA ASN A 321 3.21 -0.80 2.90
C ASN A 321 3.98 -1.64 3.92
N ASN A 322 4.67 -2.69 3.45
CA ASN A 322 5.34 -3.63 4.32
C ASN A 322 6.63 -3.04 4.90
N GLY A 323 7.37 -2.24 4.12
CA GLY A 323 8.55 -1.52 4.60
C GLY A 323 8.20 -0.58 5.75
N GLY A 324 7.19 0.27 5.56
CA GLY A 324 6.70 1.16 6.61
C GLY A 324 6.16 0.42 7.84
N GLY A 325 5.42 -0.68 7.63
CA GLY A 325 4.94 -1.53 8.74
C GLY A 325 6.08 -2.19 9.52
N ALA A 326 7.15 -2.62 8.85
CA ALA A 326 8.31 -3.23 9.48
C ALA A 326 9.09 -2.23 10.36
N TRP A 327 9.23 -0.97 9.93
CA TRP A 327 9.82 0.09 10.76
C TRP A 327 9.00 0.39 12.02
N ASP A 328 7.68 0.50 11.90
CA ASP A 328 6.80 0.75 13.06
C ASP A 328 6.90 -0.38 14.09
N ASN A 329 6.86 -1.62 13.62
CA ASN A 329 6.94 -2.78 14.49
C ASN A 329 8.34 -3.00 15.06
N ALA A 330 9.40 -2.59 14.37
CA ALA A 330 10.76 -2.57 14.93
C ALA A 330 10.87 -1.55 16.08
N LYS A 331 10.27 -0.36 15.92
CA LYS A 331 10.15 0.63 17.00
C LYS A 331 9.37 0.03 18.17
N LYS A 332 8.17 -0.51 17.94
CA LYS A 332 7.34 -1.12 18.99
C LYS A 332 8.03 -2.28 19.71
N PHE A 333 8.84 -3.07 19.00
CA PHE A 333 9.64 -4.12 19.60
C PHE A 333 10.64 -3.56 20.63
N ILE A 334 11.35 -2.49 20.30
CA ILE A 334 12.23 -1.79 21.25
C ILE A 334 11.40 -1.19 22.39
N GLU A 335 10.23 -0.62 22.12
CA GLU A 335 9.34 -0.07 23.14
C GLU A 335 8.83 -1.11 24.15
N SER A 336 8.70 -2.37 23.73
CA SER A 336 8.29 -3.49 24.59
C SER A 336 9.35 -3.92 25.61
N GLY A 337 10.56 -3.34 25.54
CA GLY A 337 11.67 -3.62 26.44
C GLY A 337 12.88 -4.26 25.77
N ALA A 338 12.79 -4.64 24.49
CA ALA A 338 13.95 -5.09 23.73
C ALA A 338 15.00 -3.98 23.62
N HIS A 339 16.28 -4.35 23.64
CA HIS A 339 17.40 -3.42 23.48
C HIS A 339 17.40 -2.22 24.46
N GLY A 340 16.87 -2.43 25.68
CA GLY A 340 16.87 -1.43 26.74
C GLY A 340 15.63 -0.53 26.79
N GLY A 341 14.60 -0.77 25.98
CA GLY A 341 13.34 -0.03 26.09
C GLY A 341 13.40 1.41 25.56
N LYS A 342 12.36 2.20 25.86
CA LYS A 342 12.32 3.65 25.54
C LYS A 342 13.40 4.45 26.27
N TYR A 343 13.72 4.03 27.49
CA TYR A 343 14.62 4.76 28.37
C TYR A 343 15.63 3.81 28.98
N ILE A 344 16.89 4.23 28.98
CA ILE A 344 17.99 3.54 29.63
C ILE A 344 18.38 4.28 30.92
N THR A 345 18.96 3.57 31.86
CA THR A 345 19.54 4.17 33.07
C THR A 345 20.97 4.58 32.75
N ASP A 346 21.30 5.87 32.88
CA ASP A 346 22.68 6.34 32.76
C ASP A 346 23.53 5.83 33.94
N SER A 347 24.86 5.80 33.79
CA SER A 347 25.86 5.59 34.85
C SER A 347 25.58 6.29 36.19
N SER A 348 24.81 7.38 36.19
CA SER A 348 24.41 8.19 37.35
C SER A 348 23.06 7.76 37.95
N GLY A 349 22.44 6.69 37.47
CA GLY A 349 21.13 6.19 37.95
C GLY A 349 19.91 6.97 37.42
N LYS A 350 20.11 7.96 36.53
CA LYS A 350 19.02 8.77 35.95
C LYS A 350 18.46 8.17 34.67
N LYS A 351 17.17 8.40 34.43
CA LYS A 351 16.45 7.98 33.22
C LYS A 351 16.89 8.84 32.03
N ALA A 352 17.57 8.23 31.07
CA ALA A 352 18.04 8.85 29.83
C ALA A 352 17.30 8.26 28.61
N LYS A 353 17.21 9.03 27.52
CA LYS A 353 16.62 8.52 26.25
C LYS A 353 17.51 7.45 25.65
N ASN A 354 16.94 6.34 25.22
CA ASN A 354 17.68 5.29 24.54
C ASN A 354 18.00 5.74 23.09
N PRO A 355 19.28 5.88 22.70
CA PRO A 355 19.65 6.22 21.32
C PRO A 355 19.13 5.21 20.29
N THR A 356 19.03 3.93 20.67
CA THR A 356 18.48 2.85 19.85
C THR A 356 16.99 3.09 19.55
N HIS A 357 16.22 3.49 20.57
CA HIS A 357 14.82 3.86 20.39
C HIS A 357 14.70 5.11 19.52
N GLY A 358 15.55 6.11 19.73
CA GLY A 358 15.61 7.31 18.88
C GLY A 358 15.85 6.98 17.40
N ALA A 359 16.76 6.05 17.10
CA ALA A 359 17.01 5.58 15.74
C ALA A 359 15.79 4.87 15.12
N ALA A 360 15.10 4.04 15.91
CA ALA A 360 13.90 3.34 15.44
C ALA A 360 12.72 4.29 15.21
N VAL A 361 12.58 5.34 16.03
CA VAL A 361 11.59 6.41 15.80
C VAL A 361 11.87 7.14 14.48
N VAL A 362 13.13 7.42 14.16
CA VAL A 362 13.48 8.02 12.86
C VAL A 362 13.04 7.11 11.70
N GLY A 363 13.32 5.81 11.78
CA GLY A 363 12.87 4.83 10.77
C GLY A 363 11.35 4.81 10.59
N ASP A 364 10.60 4.78 11.69
CA ASP A 364 9.12 4.81 11.66
C ASP A 364 8.59 6.10 11.02
N THR A 365 9.15 7.26 11.37
CA THR A 365 8.74 8.54 10.75
C THR A 365 9.06 8.64 9.26
N VAL A 366 10.06 7.89 8.76
CA VAL A 366 10.30 7.71 7.32
C VAL A 366 9.26 6.78 6.71
N GLY A 367 8.86 5.73 7.44
CA GLY A 367 7.87 4.74 7.04
C GLY A 367 6.41 5.22 7.04
N ASP A 368 6.06 6.24 7.83
CA ASP A 368 4.69 6.80 7.91
C ASP A 368 4.13 7.25 6.54
N PRO A 369 4.81 8.14 5.77
CA PRO A 369 4.31 8.51 4.45
C PRO A 369 4.27 7.32 3.47
N PHE A 370 5.07 6.27 3.71
CA PHE A 370 5.09 5.08 2.87
C PHE A 370 3.85 4.22 3.12
N LYS A 371 3.60 3.84 4.38
CA LYS A 371 2.53 2.89 4.75
C LYS A 371 1.15 3.53 4.89
N ASP A 372 1.04 4.84 5.12
CA ASP A 372 -0.24 5.51 5.40
C ASP A 372 -0.66 6.54 4.35
N THR A 373 0.19 6.83 3.36
CA THR A 373 -0.18 7.74 2.27
C THR A 373 0.11 7.13 0.90
N ALA A 374 1.38 6.97 0.53
CA ALA A 374 1.73 6.56 -0.82
C ALA A 374 1.32 5.11 -1.12
N GLY A 375 1.70 4.16 -0.26
CA GLY A 375 1.45 2.73 -0.46
C GLY A 375 -0.04 2.36 -0.57
N PRO A 376 -0.92 2.75 0.37
CA PRO A 376 -2.35 2.48 0.25
C PRO A 376 -3.01 3.22 -0.92
N SER A 377 -2.50 4.39 -1.30
CA SER A 377 -3.04 5.15 -2.44
C SER A 377 -2.70 4.52 -3.78
N LEU A 378 -1.57 3.79 -3.90
CA LEU A 378 -1.22 3.07 -5.11
C LEU A 378 -2.24 1.97 -5.46
N HIS A 379 -2.80 1.30 -4.45
CA HIS A 379 -3.89 0.35 -4.63
C HIS A 379 -5.12 1.00 -5.30
N VAL A 380 -5.46 2.23 -4.92
CA VAL A 380 -6.55 3.00 -5.52
C VAL A 380 -6.18 3.46 -6.94
N LEU A 381 -4.95 3.94 -7.13
CA LEU A 381 -4.42 4.37 -8.43
C LEU A 381 -4.56 3.26 -9.48
N ILE A 382 -4.21 2.02 -9.15
CA ILE A 382 -4.30 0.88 -10.09
C ILE A 382 -5.75 0.65 -10.54
N LYS A 383 -6.71 0.62 -9.59
CA LYS A 383 -8.13 0.41 -9.91
C LYS A 383 -8.72 1.57 -10.71
N LEU A 384 -8.33 2.79 -10.37
CA LEU A 384 -8.76 3.99 -11.09
C LEU A 384 -8.21 4.02 -12.51
N LEU A 385 -6.93 3.68 -12.70
CA LEU A 385 -6.33 3.55 -14.03
C LEU A 385 -7.17 2.61 -14.90
N SER A 386 -7.46 1.40 -14.41
CA SER A 386 -8.29 0.43 -15.14
C SER A 386 -9.68 0.96 -15.49
N THR A 387 -10.34 1.60 -14.53
CA THR A 387 -11.71 2.11 -14.72
C THR A 387 -11.73 3.28 -15.71
N ILE A 388 -10.77 4.19 -15.61
CA ILE A 388 -10.65 5.35 -16.50
C ILE A 388 -10.33 4.89 -17.92
N THR A 389 -9.39 3.96 -18.09
CA THR A 389 -9.05 3.44 -19.41
C THR A 389 -10.22 2.71 -20.06
N LEU A 390 -11.01 1.97 -19.28
CA LEU A 390 -12.21 1.30 -19.76
C LEU A 390 -13.28 2.29 -20.23
N VAL A 391 -13.64 3.27 -19.39
CA VAL A 391 -14.67 4.28 -19.71
C VAL A 391 -14.26 5.15 -20.90
N LEU A 392 -12.96 5.45 -21.02
CA LEU A 392 -12.43 6.29 -22.09
C LEU A 392 -11.92 5.50 -23.30
N ALA A 393 -12.13 4.18 -23.36
CA ALA A 393 -11.72 3.34 -24.48
C ALA A 393 -12.16 3.91 -25.86
N PRO A 394 -13.38 4.43 -26.06
CA PRO A 394 -13.79 5.07 -27.32
C PRO A 394 -12.94 6.26 -27.74
N LEU A 395 -12.32 6.96 -26.78
CA LEU A 395 -11.47 8.13 -27.04
C LEU A 395 -10.12 7.72 -27.66
N PHE A 396 -9.68 6.48 -27.47
CA PHE A 396 -8.34 6.01 -27.84
C PHE A 396 -8.29 5.28 -29.18
N ILE A 397 -9.46 4.92 -29.73
CA ILE A 397 -9.63 4.19 -30.99
C ILE A 397 -9.50 5.13 -32.19
#